data_AF-A0A1X1EY74-F1
#
_entry.id   AF-A0A1X1EY74-F1
#
_cell.length_a   1.000
_cell.length_b   1.000
_cell.length_c   1.000
_cell.angle_alpha   90.00
_cell.angle_beta   90.00
_cell.angle_gamma   90.00
#
_symmetry.space_group_name_H-M   'P 1'
#
loop_
_entity.id
_entity.type
_entity.pdbx_description
1 polymer ?
#
loop_
_entity_poly.entity_id
_entity_poly.type
_entity_poly.pdbx_seq_one_letter_code
_entity_poly.pdbx_strand_id
1 'polypeptide(L)'
;MRLTVKILPVINFSILSVKYIREISLPETPPSEIVITFKCFSPVNEIDTFATINRHFDDGMDFSYETAISKEGFIFTGSLLMCDPDSIENIRAGEFIVPLSVTLATLLKNGTYSQQCDPDSIMAEAWFGERCETVKVLW
;
A
#
# COMPACT_ATOMS: atom_id res chain seq x y z
N MET A 1 31.47 8.62 15.41
CA MET A 1 30.78 7.62 14.59
C MET A 1 29.36 8.11 14.34
N ARG A 2 29.07 8.69 13.15
CA ARG A 2 27.71 9.12 12.82
C ARG A 2 26.93 7.89 12.42
N LEU A 3 25.96 7.49 13.25
CA LEU A 3 24.93 6.52 12.87
C LEU A 3 24.08 7.18 11.78
N THR A 4 24.44 6.95 10.52
CA THR A 4 23.56 7.29 9.40
C THR A 4 22.38 6.33 9.50
N VAL A 5 21.29 6.77 10.13
CA VAL A 5 20.00 6.09 10.06
C VAL A 5 19.59 6.17 8.59
N LYS A 6 19.97 5.15 7.81
CA LYS A 6 19.47 4.99 6.44
C LYS A 6 18.00 4.61 6.57
N ILE A 7 17.14 5.60 6.34
CA ILE A 7 15.69 5.41 6.23
C ILE A 7 15.46 4.31 5.19
N LEU A 8 14.72 3.26 5.56
CA LEU A 8 14.38 2.19 4.63
C LEU A 8 13.51 2.77 3.50
N PRO A 9 13.61 2.25 2.26
CA PRO A 9 12.72 2.68 1.18
C PRO A 9 11.26 2.40 1.54
N VAL A 10 10.38 3.35 1.23
CA VAL A 10 8.95 3.32 1.56
C VAL A 10 8.12 3.88 0.41
N ILE A 11 6.83 3.60 0.41
CA ILE A 11 5.86 4.26 -0.48
C ILE A 11 5.29 5.47 0.28
N ASN A 12 5.38 6.65 -0.34
CA ASN A 12 4.70 7.84 0.15
C ASN A 12 3.28 7.85 -0.41
N PHE A 13 2.28 7.68 0.45
CA PHE A 13 0.88 7.53 0.04
C PHE A 13 0.02 8.66 0.61
N SER A 14 -0.80 9.26 -0.25
CA SER A 14 -1.71 10.34 0.10
C SER A 14 -3.13 9.93 -0.26
N ILE A 15 -4.01 9.85 0.74
CA ILE A 15 -5.45 9.73 0.50
C ILE A 15 -6.00 11.14 0.28
N LEU A 16 -6.51 11.37 -0.91
CA LEU A 16 -7.09 12.64 -1.35
C LEU A 16 -8.55 12.75 -0.92
N SER A 17 -9.30 11.65 -1.00
CA SER A 17 -10.70 11.59 -0.56
C SER A 17 -11.11 10.18 -0.17
N VAL A 18 -12.11 10.09 0.72
CA VAL A 18 -12.72 8.84 1.18
C VAL A 18 -14.22 8.92 0.93
N LYS A 19 -14.78 7.94 0.24
CA LYS A 19 -16.21 7.80 0.01
C LYS A 19 -16.69 6.48 0.63
N TYR A 20 -17.60 6.59 1.59
CA TYR A 20 -18.24 5.45 2.24
C TYR A 20 -19.50 5.05 1.47
N ILE A 21 -19.59 3.79 1.07
CA ILE A 21 -20.74 3.22 0.37
C ILE A 21 -21.50 2.35 1.37
N ARG A 22 -22.83 2.53 1.41
CA ARG A 22 -23.74 1.75 2.25
C ARG A 22 -24.76 1.08 1.36
N GLU A 23 -24.85 -0.25 1.41
CA GLU A 23 -25.96 -0.97 0.78
C GLU A 23 -27.31 -0.58 1.41
N ILE A 24 -27.34 -0.34 2.73
CA ILE A 24 -28.53 0.06 3.48
C ILE A 24 -28.25 1.36 4.24
N SER A 25 -29.02 2.41 3.95
CA SER A 25 -28.89 3.72 4.60
C SER A 25 -29.58 3.78 5.95
N LEU A 26 -29.12 2.97 6.91
CA LEU A 26 -29.48 3.09 8.33
C LEU A 26 -28.29 3.68 9.10
N PRO A 27 -28.53 4.57 10.09
CA PRO A 27 -27.45 5.25 10.81
C PRO A 27 -26.47 4.31 11.52
N GLU A 28 -26.98 3.16 11.98
CA GLU A 28 -26.26 2.17 12.79
C GLU A 28 -25.58 1.08 11.95
N THR A 29 -25.79 1.05 10.63
CA THR A 29 -25.17 0.06 9.77
C THR A 29 -23.80 0.56 9.31
N PRO A 30 -22.72 -0.22 9.54
CA PRO A 30 -21.40 0.12 9.03
C PRO A 30 -21.44 0.18 7.49
N PRO A 31 -20.58 1.01 6.87
CA PRO A 31 -20.41 0.99 5.42
C PRO A 31 -20.01 -0.39 4.93
N SER A 32 -20.58 -0.80 3.80
CA SER A 32 -20.29 -2.07 3.15
C SER A 32 -19.02 -1.99 2.30
N GLU A 33 -18.71 -0.80 1.77
CA GLU A 33 -17.50 -0.57 0.98
C GLU A 33 -16.94 0.84 1.22
N ILE A 34 -15.65 1.03 0.97
CA ILE A 34 -15.01 2.33 0.87
C ILE A 34 -14.31 2.45 -0.47
N VAL A 35 -14.47 3.61 -1.11
CA VAL A 35 -13.59 4.05 -2.20
C VAL A 35 -12.67 5.14 -1.68
N ILE A 36 -11.36 4.91 -1.70
CA ILE A 36 -10.36 5.95 -1.50
C ILE A 36 -9.83 6.42 -2.84
N THR A 37 -9.71 7.73 -3.02
CA THR A 37 -8.92 8.30 -4.12
C THR A 37 -7.56 8.67 -3.57
N PHE A 38 -6.50 8.28 -4.26
CA PHE A 38 -5.15 8.41 -3.75
C PHE A 38 -4.17 8.94 -4.80
N LYS A 39 -3.04 9.40 -4.28
CA LYS A 39 -1.81 9.61 -5.02
C LYS A 39 -0.67 8.98 -4.24
N CYS A 40 0.20 8.22 -4.87
CA CYS A 40 1.39 7.70 -4.22
C CYS A 40 2.64 7.82 -5.08
N PHE A 41 3.78 7.95 -4.41
CA PHE A 41 5.10 7.83 -5.01
C PHE A 41 5.73 6.54 -4.50
N SER A 42 6.10 5.66 -5.42
CA SER A 42 6.63 4.33 -5.14
C SER A 42 7.99 4.13 -5.80
N PRO A 43 9.01 3.65 -5.06
CA PRO A 43 10.30 3.31 -5.66
C PRO A 43 10.29 1.96 -6.42
N VAL A 44 9.20 1.18 -6.29
CA VAL A 44 9.01 -0.13 -6.94
C VAL A 44 8.02 -0.04 -8.11
N ASN A 45 8.00 -1.07 -8.96
CA ASN A 45 7.08 -1.15 -10.09
C ASN A 45 5.61 -1.21 -9.65
N GLU A 46 4.72 -1.17 -10.63
CA GLU A 46 3.27 -1.19 -10.46
C GLU A 46 2.74 -2.36 -9.65
N ILE A 47 3.23 -3.55 -9.94
CA ILE A 47 2.77 -4.81 -9.37
C ILE A 47 3.17 -4.92 -7.91
N ASP A 48 4.43 -4.62 -7.59
CA ASP A 48 4.93 -4.59 -6.21
C ASP A 48 4.28 -3.47 -5.39
N THR A 49 3.98 -2.34 -6.02
CA THR A 49 3.25 -1.23 -5.40
C THR A 49 1.84 -1.67 -5.01
N PHE A 50 1.12 -2.27 -5.95
CA PHE A 50 -0.23 -2.80 -5.73
C PHE A 50 -0.26 -3.86 -4.62
N ALA A 51 0.65 -4.83 -4.66
CA ALA A 51 0.76 -5.85 -3.61
C ALA A 51 1.04 -5.25 -2.23
N THR A 52 1.93 -4.28 -2.15
CA THR A 52 2.27 -3.63 -0.88
C THR A 52 1.06 -2.85 -0.32
N ILE A 53 0.34 -2.13 -1.17
CA ILE A 53 -0.86 -1.37 -0.79
C ILE A 53 -1.98 -2.32 -0.37
N ASN A 54 -2.27 -3.36 -1.15
CA ASN A 54 -3.31 -4.34 -0.82
C ASN A 54 -3.02 -5.06 0.48
N ARG A 55 -1.76 -5.41 0.74
CA ARG A 55 -1.36 -5.98 2.03
C ARG A 55 -1.55 -5.01 3.18
N HIS A 56 -1.33 -3.71 2.95
CA HIS A 56 -1.51 -2.69 3.99
C HIS A 56 -2.98 -2.47 4.35
N PHE A 57 -3.87 -2.58 3.37
CA PHE A 57 -5.31 -2.33 3.53
C PHE A 57 -6.16 -3.59 3.68
N ASP A 58 -5.54 -4.78 3.73
CA ASP A 58 -6.17 -6.09 3.93
C ASP A 58 -7.46 -6.27 3.12
N ASP A 59 -7.30 -6.47 1.79
CA ASP A 59 -8.36 -6.72 0.80
C ASP A 59 -8.89 -5.49 0.03
N GLY A 60 -7.95 -4.80 -0.64
CA GLY A 60 -8.26 -3.92 -1.75
C GLY A 60 -8.70 -4.70 -3.00
N MET A 61 -9.98 -4.66 -3.35
CA MET A 61 -10.56 -5.50 -4.42
C MET A 61 -10.44 -4.90 -5.83
N ASP A 62 -10.46 -3.57 -5.95
CA ASP A 62 -10.40 -2.89 -7.25
C ASP A 62 -9.48 -1.68 -7.19
N PHE A 63 -8.49 -1.65 -8.08
CA PHE A 63 -7.45 -0.62 -8.14
C PHE A 63 -7.37 -0.08 -9.55
N SER A 64 -8.01 1.08 -9.74
CA SER A 64 -7.94 1.84 -10.99
C SER A 64 -6.94 2.95 -10.82
N TYR A 65 -5.96 3.06 -11.71
CA TYR A 65 -4.90 4.06 -11.61
C TYR A 65 -4.36 4.48 -12.97
N GLU A 66 -3.75 5.67 -12.96
CA GLU A 66 -2.84 6.14 -13.97
C GLU A 66 -1.41 6.16 -13.40
N THR A 67 -0.45 5.71 -14.20
CA THR A 67 0.96 5.65 -13.83
C THR A 67 1.76 6.70 -14.60
N ALA A 68 2.57 7.48 -13.89
CA ALA A 68 3.62 8.32 -14.46
C ALA A 68 5.00 7.85 -13.98
N ILE A 69 5.99 7.91 -14.87
CA ILE A 69 7.36 7.46 -14.59
C ILE A 69 8.24 8.65 -14.22
N SER A 70 9.02 8.50 -13.15
CA SER A 70 10.05 9.45 -12.75
C SER A 70 11.42 8.75 -12.67
N LYS A 71 12.50 9.52 -12.54
CA LYS A 71 13.86 8.95 -12.37
C LYS A 71 14.03 8.19 -11.05
N GLU A 72 13.19 8.48 -10.06
CA GLU A 72 13.33 8.00 -8.69
C GLU A 72 12.30 6.93 -8.33
N GLY A 73 11.36 6.62 -9.25
CA GLY A 73 10.24 5.72 -9.02
C GLY A 73 9.02 6.04 -9.90
N PHE A 74 7.88 5.54 -9.48
CA PHE A 74 6.59 5.68 -10.16
C PHE A 74 5.64 6.53 -9.34
N ILE A 75 4.81 7.31 -10.02
CA ILE A 75 3.71 8.06 -9.42
C ILE A 75 2.42 7.40 -9.87
N PHE A 76 1.64 6.90 -8.91
CA PHE A 76 0.31 6.35 -9.17
C PHE A 76 -0.74 7.33 -8.67
N THR A 77 -1.74 7.59 -9.48
CA THR A 77 -2.95 8.34 -9.07
C THR A 77 -4.15 7.52 -9.43
N GLY A 78 -5.04 7.27 -8.48
CA GLY A 78 -6.08 6.28 -8.69
C GLY A 78 -7.14 6.21 -7.61
N SER A 79 -7.96 5.18 -7.69
CA SER A 79 -8.93 4.82 -6.68
C SER A 79 -8.76 3.36 -6.25
N LEU A 80 -8.95 3.11 -4.96
CA LEU A 80 -8.94 1.78 -4.35
C LEU A 80 -10.30 1.53 -3.69
N LEU A 81 -10.94 0.41 -4.04
CA LEU A 81 -12.15 -0.10 -3.41
C LEU A 81 -11.78 -1.13 -2.33
N MET A 82 -12.34 -0.97 -1.14
CA MET A 82 -12.16 -1.85 0.02
C MET A 82 -13.52 -2.35 0.51
N CYS A 83 -13.61 -3.63 0.88
CA CYS A 83 -14.87 -4.30 1.23
C CYS A 83 -14.96 -4.75 2.70
N ASP A 84 -13.90 -4.59 3.52
CA ASP A 84 -13.89 -5.08 4.90
C ASP A 84 -14.24 -4.00 5.94
N PRO A 85 -15.44 -4.02 6.56
CA PRO A 85 -15.88 -3.05 7.57
C PRO A 85 -14.96 -2.94 8.80
N ASP A 86 -14.22 -3.98 9.16
CA ASP A 86 -13.31 -3.95 10.33
C ASP A 86 -12.02 -3.16 10.05
N SER A 87 -11.61 -3.07 8.78
CA SER A 87 -10.47 -2.26 8.29
C SER A 87 -10.88 -0.82 7.93
N ILE A 88 -12.19 -0.57 7.87
CA ILE A 88 -12.82 0.64 7.34
C ILE A 88 -13.01 1.71 8.43
N GLU A 89 -13.17 1.34 9.70
CA GLU A 89 -13.23 2.33 10.78
C GLU A 89 -11.85 3.02 10.92
N ASN A 90 -11.82 4.33 10.63
CA ASN A 90 -10.69 5.27 10.80
C ASN A 90 -9.87 5.66 9.57
N ILE A 91 -10.22 5.22 8.35
CA ILE A 91 -9.55 5.74 7.14
C ILE A 91 -9.92 7.21 6.91
N ARG A 92 -8.92 8.09 6.88
CA ARG A 92 -9.09 9.54 6.68
C ARG A 92 -8.16 10.02 5.57
N ALA A 93 -8.57 11.13 4.94
CA ALA A 93 -7.68 11.86 4.05
C ALA A 93 -6.42 12.31 4.81
N GLY A 94 -5.28 12.26 4.14
CA GLY A 94 -3.99 12.54 4.76
C GLY A 94 -2.84 11.83 4.07
N GLU A 95 -1.64 12.19 4.52
CA GLU A 95 -0.39 11.61 4.06
C GLU A 95 0.13 10.59 5.07
N PHE A 96 0.62 9.47 4.57
CA PHE A 96 1.24 8.43 5.39
C PHE A 96 2.27 7.65 4.56
N ILE A 97 2.99 6.80 5.26
CA ILE A 97 4.07 6.02 4.71
C ILE A 97 3.66 4.55 4.77
N VAL A 98 3.67 3.88 3.62
CA VAL A 98 3.47 2.43 3.55
C VAL A 98 4.84 1.76 3.49
N PRO A 99 5.20 0.94 4.50
CA PRO A 99 6.49 0.27 4.52
C PRO A 99 6.54 -0.82 3.45
N LEU A 100 7.68 -0.94 2.77
CA LEU A 100 7.95 -2.08 1.90
C LEU A 100 8.28 -3.32 2.73
N SER A 101 8.13 -4.50 2.13
CA SER A 101 8.67 -5.74 2.70
C SER A 101 10.19 -5.63 2.89
N VAL A 102 10.73 -6.35 3.87
CA VAL A 102 12.18 -6.36 4.16
C VAL A 102 12.98 -6.76 2.91
N THR A 103 12.46 -7.70 2.12
CA THR A 103 13.07 -8.14 0.86
C THR A 103 13.14 -7.01 -0.16
N LEU A 104 12.00 -6.36 -0.48
CA LEU A 104 11.97 -5.24 -1.44
C LEU A 104 12.84 -4.07 -0.99
N ALA A 105 12.76 -3.73 0.30
CA ALA A 105 13.59 -2.69 0.90
C ALA A 105 15.09 -3.00 0.76
N THR A 106 15.49 -4.26 0.91
CA THR A 106 16.88 -4.72 0.78
C THR A 106 17.34 -4.69 -0.68
N LEU A 107 16.52 -5.19 -1.61
CA LEU A 107 16.83 -5.18 -3.04
C LEU A 107 17.02 -3.76 -3.58
N LEU A 108 16.14 -2.83 -3.20
CA LEU A 108 16.25 -1.42 -3.55
C LEU A 108 17.51 -0.78 -2.96
N LYS A 109 17.76 -1.01 -1.67
CA LYS A 109 18.94 -0.46 -0.97
C LYS A 109 20.25 -0.94 -1.58
N ASN A 110 20.28 -2.18 -2.09
CA ASN A 110 21.45 -2.77 -2.72
C ASN A 110 21.57 -2.45 -4.21
N GLY A 111 20.58 -1.77 -4.81
CA GLY A 111 20.54 -1.48 -6.24
C GLY A 111 20.35 -2.73 -7.12
N THR A 112 19.88 -3.84 -6.53
CA THR A 112 19.65 -5.12 -7.22
C THR A 112 18.19 -5.33 -7.61
N TYR A 113 17.31 -4.40 -7.22
CA TYR A 113 15.93 -4.40 -7.66
C TYR A 113 15.84 -4.04 -9.15
N SER A 114 15.24 -4.92 -9.94
CA SER A 114 14.94 -4.66 -11.36
C SER A 114 13.46 -4.31 -11.50
N GLN A 115 13.19 -3.07 -11.91
CA GLN A 115 11.82 -2.59 -12.18
C GLN A 115 11.11 -3.35 -13.30
N GLN A 116 11.84 -4.17 -14.08
CA GLN A 116 11.34 -4.97 -15.21
C GLN A 116 11.22 -6.47 -14.90
N CYS A 117 11.46 -6.89 -13.64
CA CYS A 117 11.35 -8.30 -13.28
C CYS A 117 9.93 -8.84 -13.46
N ASP A 118 9.85 -10.13 -13.78
CA ASP A 118 8.60 -10.85 -14.01
C ASP A 118 7.65 -10.64 -12.82
N PRO A 119 6.45 -10.08 -13.08
CA PRO A 119 5.39 -9.85 -12.08
C PRO A 119 5.23 -11.00 -11.10
N ASP A 120 5.28 -12.23 -11.59
CA ASP A 120 4.86 -13.40 -10.82
C ASP A 120 5.91 -13.84 -9.78
N SER A 121 7.18 -13.48 -9.97
CA SER A 121 8.29 -13.93 -9.13
C SER A 121 8.43 -13.18 -7.81
N ILE A 122 8.16 -11.87 -7.81
CA ILE A 122 8.28 -11.00 -6.62
C ILE A 122 6.95 -10.91 -5.88
N MET A 123 5.82 -11.03 -6.58
CA MET A 123 4.47 -11.08 -6.00
C MET A 123 4.34 -12.21 -4.96
N ALA A 124 4.92 -13.37 -5.23
CA ALA A 124 4.92 -14.48 -4.29
C ALA A 124 5.68 -14.12 -2.98
N GLU A 125 6.82 -13.45 -3.05
CA GLU A 125 7.56 -13.05 -1.85
C GLU A 125 6.90 -11.87 -1.11
N ALA A 126 6.20 -10.97 -1.80
CA ALA A 126 5.47 -9.87 -1.17
C ALA A 126 4.17 -10.33 -0.49
N TRP A 127 3.48 -11.31 -1.06
CA TRP A 127 2.25 -11.90 -0.51
C TRP A 127 2.53 -12.96 0.56
N PHE A 128 3.55 -13.80 0.38
CA PHE A 128 3.86 -14.93 1.27
C PHE A 128 5.09 -14.70 2.19
N GLY A 129 5.89 -13.66 1.97
CA GLY A 129 7.00 -13.27 2.84
C GLY A 129 6.53 -12.66 4.16
N GLU A 130 7.21 -13.06 5.25
CA GLU A 130 6.88 -12.87 6.66
C GLU A 130 5.47 -12.30 6.90
N ARG A 131 4.47 -13.17 6.75
CA ARG A 131 3.28 -13.17 7.61
C ARG A 131 3.67 -13.70 9.00
N CYS A 132 4.85 -13.29 9.50
CA CYS A 132 5.34 -13.65 10.82
C CYS A 132 4.68 -12.70 11.81
N GLU A 133 3.58 -13.20 12.37
CA GLU A 133 3.03 -12.84 13.66
C GLU A 133 2.66 -11.36 13.80
N THR A 134 1.36 -11.11 13.82
CA THR A 134 0.75 -10.07 14.64
C THR A 134 1.34 -10.12 16.05
N VAL A 135 2.44 -9.40 16.28
CA VAL A 135 2.85 -9.04 17.62
C VAL A 135 1.80 -8.04 18.09
N LYS A 136 0.77 -8.55 18.76
CA LYS A 136 -0.04 -7.75 19.68
C LYS A 136 0.93 -7.12 20.67
N VAL A 137 1.29 -5.86 20.46
CA VAL A 137 1.85 -5.06 21.53
C VAL A 137 0.66 -4.64 22.39
N LEU A 138 0.41 -5.43 23.43
CA LEU A 138 -0.42 -5.03 24.56
C LEU A 138 0.26 -3.81 25.20
N TRP A 139 -0.47 -2.69 25.25
CA TRP A 139 -0.29 -1.65 26.25
C TRP A 139 -1.52 -1.66 27.15
#